data_AF-A0A3A8EQS5-F1
#
_entry.id   AF-A0A3A8EQS5-F1
#
_cell.length_a   1.000
_cell.length_b   1.000
_cell.length_c   1.000
_cell.angle_alpha   90.00
_cell.angle_beta   90.00
_cell.angle_gamma   90.00
#
_symmetry.space_group_name_H-M   'P 1'
#
loop_
_entity.id
_entity.type
_entity.pdbx_description
1 polymer ?
#
loop_
_entity_poly.entity_id
_entity_poly.type
_entity_poly.pdbx_seq_one_letter_code
_entity_poly.pdbx_strand_id
1 'polypeptide(L)'
;MAIDPKDFKNEAVVSQVESHVQTTRSDVARLHRATQDIERHISRTRQNIDATLRDSRYISSEALKNLAEERNRLNALYDDADRLKNSLMKNSPAASTAAFSDKEKKEIKALYDSGLYTQKELAQQYGVSQSAISQTTKRSSD
;
A
#
# COMPACT_ATOMS: atom_id res chain seq x y z
N MET A 1 16.21 52.23 1.03
CA MET A 1 15.53 51.14 0.31
C MET A 1 14.38 50.70 1.19
N ALA A 2 13.15 51.10 0.87
CA ALA A 2 11.97 50.77 1.66
C ALA A 2 11.41 49.44 1.15
N ILE A 3 11.28 48.45 2.04
CA ILE A 3 10.69 47.15 1.73
C ILE A 3 9.17 47.34 1.74
N ASP A 4 8.52 47.04 0.62
CA ASP A 4 7.08 47.23 0.42
C ASP A 4 6.30 46.18 1.26
N PRO A 5 5.33 46.57 2.11
CA PRO A 5 4.60 45.64 2.97
C PRO A 5 3.76 44.58 2.23
N LYS A 6 3.69 44.63 0.88
CA LYS A 6 3.07 43.60 0.05
C LYS A 6 3.96 42.38 -0.17
N ASP A 7 5.28 42.50 -0.02
CA ASP A 7 6.21 41.37 -0.23
C ASP A 7 6.15 40.36 0.92
N PHE A 8 5.90 40.81 2.15
CA PHE A 8 5.77 39.94 3.33
C PHE A 8 4.53 39.03 3.29
N LYS A 9 3.47 39.43 2.57
CA LYS A 9 2.24 38.62 2.47
C LYS A 9 2.36 37.50 1.46
N ASN A 10 3.20 37.65 0.43
CA ASN A 10 3.38 36.61 -0.57
C ASN A 10 4.34 35.51 -0.12
N GLU A 11 5.45 35.84 0.56
CA GLU A 11 6.37 34.81 1.09
C GLU A 11 5.73 33.96 2.20
N ALA A 12 4.91 34.57 3.08
CA ALA A 12 4.19 33.84 4.11
C ALA A 12 3.15 32.86 3.54
N VAL A 13 2.52 33.21 2.40
CA VAL A 13 1.54 32.34 1.72
C VAL A 13 2.25 31.25 0.92
N VAL A 14 3.37 31.53 0.26
CA VAL A 14 4.16 30.50 -0.44
C VAL A 14 4.76 29.50 0.55
N SER A 15 5.27 29.98 1.69
CA SER A 15 5.79 29.11 2.76
C SER A 15 4.67 28.28 3.45
N GLN A 16 3.45 28.80 3.53
CA GLN A 16 2.30 28.03 4.05
C GLN A 16 1.78 26.98 3.06
N VAL A 17 1.82 27.24 1.75
CA VAL A 17 1.32 26.31 0.73
C VAL A 17 2.28 25.12 0.50
N GLU A 18 3.58 25.29 0.74
CA GLU A 18 4.56 24.18 0.69
C GLU A 18 4.42 23.18 1.86
N SER A 19 3.58 23.47 2.86
CA SER A 19 3.50 22.67 4.09
C SER A 19 2.45 21.56 4.12
N HIS A 20 1.62 21.35 3.08
CA HIS A 20 0.38 20.56 3.24
C HIS A 20 0.12 19.43 2.23
N VAL A 21 1.15 18.72 1.77
CA VAL A 21 1.02 17.29 1.41
C VAL A 21 2.20 16.52 1.99
N GLN A 22 2.32 16.53 3.32
CA GLN A 22 3.20 15.57 3.98
C GLN A 22 2.51 14.20 3.92
N THR A 23 2.84 13.42 2.89
CA THR A 23 2.42 12.01 2.78
C THR A 23 2.73 11.31 4.11
N THR A 24 1.70 10.91 4.85
CA THR A 24 1.90 10.35 6.18
C THR A 24 2.32 8.88 6.11
N ARG A 25 2.93 8.35 7.17
CA ARG A 25 3.25 6.91 7.27
C ARG A 25 2.00 6.03 7.11
N SER A 26 0.85 6.50 7.59
CA SER A 26 -0.44 5.80 7.38
C SER A 26 -0.86 5.81 5.91
N ASP A 27 -0.63 6.90 5.17
CA ASP A 27 -0.95 6.97 3.73
C ASP A 27 -0.07 6.00 2.92
N VAL A 28 1.23 5.94 3.22
CA VAL A 28 2.12 4.94 2.62
C VAL A 28 1.69 3.51 2.99
N ALA A 29 1.35 3.28 4.26
CA ALA A 29 0.90 1.96 4.71
C ALA A 29 -0.42 1.52 4.06
N ARG A 30 -1.32 2.46 3.76
CA ARG A 30 -2.55 2.19 2.98
C ARG A 30 -2.23 1.81 1.54
N LEU A 31 -1.28 2.49 0.92
CA LEU A 31 -0.83 2.13 -0.43
C LEU A 31 -0.16 0.76 -0.45
N HIS A 32 0.71 0.46 0.52
CA HIS A 32 1.31 -0.86 0.67
C HIS A 32 0.26 -1.96 0.84
N ARG A 33 -0.78 -1.72 1.64
CA ARG A 33 -1.93 -2.64 1.78
C ARG A 33 -2.66 -2.85 0.48
N ALA A 34 -3.06 -1.76 -0.18
CA ALA A 34 -3.77 -1.84 -1.44
C ALA A 34 -3.00 -2.65 -2.49
N THR A 35 -1.68 -2.43 -2.58
CA THR A 35 -0.83 -3.22 -3.49
C THR A 35 -0.76 -4.69 -3.09
N GLN A 36 -0.59 -5.00 -1.81
CA GLN A 36 -0.57 -6.40 -1.34
C GLN A 36 -1.91 -7.11 -1.60
N ASP A 37 -3.03 -6.41 -1.44
CA ASP A 37 -4.35 -6.98 -1.72
C ASP A 37 -4.55 -7.22 -3.23
N ILE A 38 -4.08 -6.30 -4.07
CA ILE A 38 -4.05 -6.49 -5.53
C ILE A 38 -3.21 -7.72 -5.90
N GLU A 39 -2.00 -7.87 -5.34
CA GLU A 39 -1.13 -9.04 -5.56
C GLU A 39 -1.84 -10.35 -5.17
N ARG A 40 -2.52 -10.38 -4.00
CA ARG A 40 -3.31 -11.54 -3.55
C ARG A 40 -4.48 -11.83 -4.50
N HIS A 41 -5.19 -10.81 -4.96
CA HIS A 41 -6.30 -10.98 -5.91
C HIS A 41 -5.81 -11.53 -7.25
N ILE A 42 -4.72 -10.99 -7.80
CA ILE A 42 -4.12 -11.49 -9.05
C ILE A 42 -3.72 -12.95 -8.89
N SER A 43 -3.08 -13.32 -7.78
CA SER A 43 -2.66 -14.71 -7.52
C SER A 43 -3.84 -15.68 -7.50
N ARG A 44 -4.93 -15.34 -6.78
CA ARG A 44 -6.16 -16.14 -6.74
C ARG A 44 -6.80 -16.27 -8.13
N THR A 45 -6.90 -15.15 -8.86
CA THR A 45 -7.46 -15.18 -10.22
C THR A 45 -6.63 -16.06 -11.15
N ARG A 46 -5.29 -16.00 -11.08
CA ARG A 46 -4.42 -16.89 -11.85
C ARG A 46 -4.65 -18.36 -11.49
N GLN A 47 -4.75 -18.69 -10.21
CA GLN A 47 -5.03 -20.07 -9.78
C GLN A 47 -6.37 -20.58 -10.30
N ASN A 48 -7.41 -19.73 -10.31
CA ASN A 48 -8.72 -20.06 -10.86
C ASN A 48 -8.65 -20.27 -12.38
N ILE A 49 -7.91 -19.42 -13.09
CA ILE A 49 -7.67 -19.55 -14.54
C ILE A 49 -6.95 -20.87 -14.83
N ASP A 50 -5.86 -21.17 -14.11
CA ASP A 50 -5.08 -22.39 -14.32
C ASP A 50 -5.90 -23.65 -13.97
N ALA A 51 -6.75 -23.60 -12.94
CA ALA A 51 -7.68 -24.68 -12.62
C ALA A 51 -8.70 -24.89 -13.74
N THR A 52 -9.30 -23.81 -14.25
CA THR A 52 -10.26 -23.83 -15.38
C THR A 52 -9.61 -24.38 -16.65
N LEU A 53 -8.37 -23.98 -16.95
CA LEU A 53 -7.59 -24.50 -18.08
C LEU A 53 -7.29 -26.00 -17.93
N ARG A 54 -7.00 -26.48 -16.72
CA ARG A 54 -6.70 -27.90 -16.46
C ARG A 54 -7.94 -28.78 -16.53
N ASP A 55 -9.10 -28.29 -16.12
CA ASP A 55 -10.35 -29.05 -16.10
C ASP A 55 -11.03 -29.10 -17.48
N SER A 56 -10.54 -28.29 -18.41
CA SER A 56 -11.10 -28.13 -19.75
C SER A 56 -10.89 -29.34 -20.66
N ARG A 57 -11.85 -30.27 -20.65
CA ARG A 57 -12.11 -31.16 -21.80
C ARG A 57 -13.04 -30.54 -22.86
N TYR A 58 -13.57 -29.33 -22.61
CA TYR A 58 -14.61 -28.68 -23.44
C TYR A 58 -14.50 -27.15 -23.61
N ILE A 59 -13.38 -26.48 -23.29
CA ILE A 59 -13.23 -25.05 -23.60
C ILE A 59 -12.98 -24.89 -25.10
N SER A 60 -13.79 -24.06 -25.75
CA SER A 60 -13.62 -23.72 -27.17
C SER A 60 -12.27 -23.03 -27.41
N SER A 61 -11.70 -23.18 -28.60
CA SER A 61 -10.41 -22.55 -28.94
C SER A 61 -10.42 -21.03 -28.72
N GLU A 62 -11.55 -20.37 -28.95
CA GLU A 62 -11.72 -18.93 -28.70
C GLU A 62 -11.75 -18.59 -27.21
N ALA A 63 -12.43 -19.38 -26.38
CA ALA A 63 -12.41 -19.16 -24.94
C ALA A 63 -11.01 -19.42 -24.35
N LEU A 64 -10.23 -20.34 -24.91
CA LEU A 64 -8.83 -20.57 -24.56
C LEU A 64 -7.93 -19.36 -24.88
N LYS A 65 -8.09 -18.75 -26.07
CA LYS A 65 -7.35 -17.54 -26.45
C LYS A 65 -7.68 -16.37 -25.53
N ASN A 66 -8.96 -16.10 -25.32
CA ASN A 66 -9.40 -15.00 -24.46
C ASN A 66 -8.84 -15.16 -23.03
N LEU A 67 -8.85 -16.38 -22.51
CA LEU A 67 -8.33 -16.67 -21.17
C LEU A 67 -6.81 -16.51 -21.08
N ALA A 68 -6.08 -16.88 -22.15
CA ALA A 68 -4.64 -16.65 -22.23
C ALA A 68 -4.29 -15.16 -22.30
N GLU A 69 -5.07 -14.37 -23.05
CA GLU A 69 -4.93 -12.91 -23.10
C GLU A 69 -5.21 -12.27 -21.75
N GLU A 70 -6.27 -12.70 -21.05
CA GLU A 70 -6.61 -12.22 -19.72
C GLU A 70 -5.51 -12.53 -18.71
N ARG A 71 -4.91 -13.74 -18.79
CA ARG A 71 -3.74 -14.10 -17.99
C ARG A 71 -2.53 -13.20 -18.29
N ASN A 72 -2.26 -12.89 -19.55
CA ASN A 72 -1.16 -11.99 -19.92
C ASN A 72 -1.41 -10.56 -19.41
N ARG A 73 -2.65 -10.08 -19.45
CA ARG A 73 -3.03 -8.79 -18.88
C ARG A 73 -2.83 -8.75 -17.35
N LEU A 74 -3.21 -9.83 -16.67
CA LEU A 74 -2.95 -9.99 -15.23
C LEU A 74 -1.45 -10.06 -14.90
N ASN A 75 -0.62 -10.55 -15.81
CA ASN A 75 0.83 -10.51 -15.68
C ASN A 75 1.36 -9.08 -15.77
N ALA A 76 0.94 -8.32 -16.78
CA ALA A 76 1.34 -6.93 -16.93
C ALA A 76 0.93 -6.06 -15.72
N LEU A 77 -0.30 -6.22 -15.23
CA LEU A 77 -0.77 -5.50 -14.03
C LEU A 77 0.04 -5.83 -12.78
N TYR A 78 0.50 -7.06 -12.63
CA TYR A 78 1.37 -7.45 -11.52
C TYR A 78 2.72 -6.74 -11.60
N ASP A 79 3.32 -6.70 -12.79
CA ASP A 79 4.61 -6.03 -13.02
C ASP A 79 4.48 -4.52 -12.75
N ASP A 80 3.37 -3.91 -13.16
CA ASP A 80 3.10 -2.49 -12.89
C ASP A 80 2.86 -2.22 -11.40
N ALA A 81 2.15 -3.10 -10.70
CA ALA A 81 1.94 -3.00 -9.25
C ALA A 81 3.28 -3.12 -8.49
N ASP A 82 4.16 -4.03 -8.90
CA ASP A 82 5.49 -4.18 -8.31
C ASP A 82 6.39 -2.95 -8.59
N ARG A 83 6.34 -2.40 -9.81
CA ARG A 83 7.02 -1.14 -10.14
C ARG A 83 6.51 0.03 -9.30
N LEU A 84 5.20 0.15 -9.14
CA LEU A 84 4.60 1.21 -8.32
C LEU A 84 5.02 1.06 -6.87
N LYS A 85 4.99 -0.16 -6.32
CA LYS A 85 5.50 -0.48 -4.98
C LYS A 85 6.95 -0.03 -4.82
N ASN A 86 7.81 -0.41 -5.76
CA ASN A 86 9.23 -0.06 -5.71
C ASN A 86 9.46 1.46 -5.80
N SER A 87 8.68 2.17 -6.62
CA SER A 87 8.72 3.64 -6.71
C SER A 87 8.22 4.32 -5.43
N LEU A 88 7.15 3.80 -4.81
CA LEU A 88 6.64 4.29 -3.55
C LEU A 88 7.63 4.03 -2.40
N MET A 89 8.25 2.85 -2.35
CA MET A 89 9.27 2.54 -1.35
C MET A 89 10.49 3.45 -1.46
N LYS A 90 10.89 3.85 -2.68
CA LYS A 90 12.00 4.79 -2.91
C LYS A 90 11.68 6.21 -2.45
N ASN A 91 10.42 6.64 -2.54
CA ASN A 91 9.98 7.99 -2.19
C ASN A 91 9.27 8.07 -0.83
N SER A 92 9.10 6.95 -0.14
CA SER A 92 8.53 6.91 1.19
C SER A 92 9.49 7.60 2.16
N PRO A 93 9.01 8.46 3.07
CA PRO A 93 9.83 8.96 4.16
C PRO A 93 10.46 7.75 4.87
N ALA A 94 11.77 7.83 5.11
CA ALA A 94 12.55 6.75 5.71
C ALA A 94 11.83 6.21 6.95
N ALA A 95 11.90 4.89 7.14
CA ALA A 95 11.37 4.15 8.29
C ALA A 95 11.55 4.97 9.58
N SER A 96 10.48 5.64 10.01
CA SER A 96 10.56 6.53 11.16
C SER A 96 10.59 5.68 12.41
N THR A 97 11.65 5.85 13.21
CA THR A 97 11.75 5.26 14.56
C THR A 97 10.80 5.95 15.56
N ALA A 98 10.09 7.01 15.13
CA ALA A 98 9.10 7.70 15.93
C ALA A 98 7.94 6.77 16.30
N ALA A 99 7.52 6.88 17.56
CA ALA A 99 6.39 6.14 18.09
C ALA A 99 5.13 6.33 17.23
N PHE A 100 4.29 5.30 17.17
CA PHE A 100 2.98 5.40 16.53
C PHE A 100 2.12 6.46 17.21
N SER A 101 1.44 7.28 16.41
CA SER A 101 0.32 8.09 16.88
C SER A 101 -0.82 7.18 17.34
N ASP A 102 -1.69 7.67 18.22
CA ASP A 102 -2.81 6.85 18.72
C ASP A 102 -3.78 6.44 17.62
N LYS A 103 -3.90 7.25 16.56
CA LYS A 103 -4.66 6.92 15.36
C LYS A 103 -4.05 5.73 14.62
N GLU A 104 -2.72 5.72 14.42
CA GLU A 104 -2.01 4.60 13.81
C GLU A 104 -2.09 3.33 14.67
N LYS A 105 -1.98 3.45 16.00
CA LYS A 105 -2.13 2.29 16.90
C LYS A 105 -3.50 1.65 16.76
N LYS A 106 -4.57 2.45 16.76
CA LYS A 106 -5.95 1.97 16.56
C LYS A 106 -6.12 1.29 15.20
N GLU A 107 -5.58 1.89 14.14
CA GLU A 107 -5.62 1.32 12.78
C GLU A 107 -4.87 -0.03 12.72
N ILE A 108 -3.63 -0.09 13.20
CA ILE A 108 -2.82 -1.32 13.26
C ILE A 108 -3.54 -2.42 14.03
N LYS A 109 -4.14 -2.08 15.18
CA LYS A 109 -4.89 -3.04 15.98
C LYS A 109 -6.12 -3.58 15.26
N ALA A 110 -6.96 -2.70 14.71
CA ALA A 110 -8.15 -3.12 13.99
C ALA A 110 -7.82 -4.04 12.80
N LEU A 111 -6.75 -3.74 12.06
CA LEU A 111 -6.29 -4.56 10.95
C LEU A 111 -5.76 -5.92 11.41
N TYR A 112 -5.04 -5.97 12.53
CA TYR A 112 -4.56 -7.22 13.08
C TYR A 112 -5.71 -8.08 13.62
N ASP A 113 -6.60 -7.48 14.40
CA ASP A 113 -7.76 -8.15 15.00
C ASP A 113 -8.75 -8.66 13.94
N SER A 114 -8.79 -8.04 12.75
CA SER A 114 -9.59 -8.52 11.61
C SER A 114 -9.11 -9.84 11.01
N GLY A 115 -7.87 -10.26 11.32
CA GLY A 115 -7.24 -11.46 10.75
C GLY A 115 -6.82 -11.33 9.27
N LEU A 116 -7.04 -10.17 8.64
CA LEU A 116 -6.70 -9.93 7.23
C LEU A 116 -5.20 -9.75 6.97
N TYR A 117 -4.44 -9.35 7.99
CA TYR A 117 -3.01 -9.09 7.91
C TYR A 117 -2.27 -9.61 9.15
N THR A 118 -1.11 -10.21 8.92
CA THR A 118 -0.20 -10.66 9.97
C THR A 118 0.65 -9.50 10.50
N GLN A 119 1.26 -9.66 11.69
CA GLN A 119 2.18 -8.65 12.24
C GLN A 119 3.37 -8.38 11.31
N LYS A 120 3.80 -9.38 10.54
CA LYS A 120 4.88 -9.25 9.55
C LYS A 120 4.46 -8.36 8.38
N GLU A 121 3.25 -8.56 7.85
CA GLU A 121 2.73 -7.76 6.74
C GLU A 121 2.48 -6.32 7.17
N LEU A 122 1.88 -6.11 8.35
CA LEU A 122 1.71 -4.78 8.94
C LEU A 122 3.07 -4.08 9.14
N ALA A 123 4.10 -4.81 9.58
CA ALA A 123 5.43 -4.24 9.75
C ALA A 123 6.02 -3.75 8.41
N GLN A 124 5.86 -4.52 7.34
CA GLN A 124 6.23 -4.12 5.99
C GLN A 124 5.43 -2.92 5.47
N GLN A 125 4.13 -2.86 5.78
CA GLN A 125 3.26 -1.76 5.35
C GLN A 125 3.65 -0.44 6.02
N TYR A 126 3.93 -0.48 7.32
CA TYR A 126 4.30 0.71 8.10
C TYR A 126 5.80 1.01 8.07
N GLY A 127 6.61 0.18 7.40
CA GLY A 127 8.06 0.37 7.30
C GLY A 127 8.79 0.24 8.64
N VAL A 128 8.31 -0.62 9.54
CA VAL A 128 8.86 -0.81 10.89
C VAL A 128 9.25 -2.26 11.16
N SER A 129 9.82 -2.54 12.33
CA SER A 129 10.05 -3.90 12.80
C SER A 129 8.74 -4.60 13.22
N GLN A 130 8.72 -5.93 13.11
CA GLN A 130 7.62 -6.75 13.64
C GLN A 130 7.44 -6.55 15.16
N SER A 131 8.54 -6.30 15.89
CA SER A 131 8.48 -6.05 17.34
C SER A 131 7.69 -4.77 17.67
N ALA A 132 7.81 -3.71 16.87
CA ALA A 132 7.05 -2.47 17.06
C ALA A 132 5.54 -2.69 16.85
N ILE A 133 5.17 -3.50 15.86
CA ILE A 133 3.77 -3.92 15.66
C ILE A 133 3.28 -4.77 16.83
N SER A 134 4.07 -5.74 17.28
CA SER A 134 3.72 -6.60 18.42
C SER A 134 3.47 -5.82 19.71
N GLN A 135 4.29 -4.80 20.00
CA GLN A 135 4.07 -3.93 21.15
C GLN A 135 2.77 -3.14 21.04
N THR A 136 2.40 -2.72 19.84
CA THR A 136 1.18 -1.95 19.57
C THR A 136 -0.08 -2.80 19.72
N THR A 137 -0.05 -4.03 19.18
CA THR A 137 -1.21 -4.94 19.24
C THR A 137 -1.41 -5.54 20.64
N LYS A 138 -0.35 -5.71 21.44
CA LYS A 138 -0.42 -6.21 22.83
C LYS A 138 -0.83 -5.16 23.86
N ARG A 139 -0.44 -3.89 23.69
CA ARG A 139 -0.68 -2.81 24.69
C ARG A 139 -2.11 -2.29 24.76
N SER A 140 -3.00 -2.72 23.87
CA SER A 140 -4.36 -2.20 23.78
C SER A 140 -5.40 -3.18 24.35
N SER A 141 -4.99 -4.03 25.29
CA SER A 141 -5.84 -5.01 25.97
C SER A 141 -6.23 -4.61 27.41
N ASP A 142 -6.04 -3.33 27.76
CA ASP A 142 -6.57 -2.72 28.99
C ASP A 142 -7.76 -1.80 28.66
#